data_AF-A0A382CIH1-F1
#
_entry.id   AF-A0A382CIH1-F1
#
_cell.length_a   1.000
_cell.length_b   1.000
_cell.length_c   1.000
_cell.angle_alpha   90.00
_cell.angle_beta   90.00
_cell.angle_gamma   90.00
#
_symmetry.space_group_name_H-M   'P 1'
#
loop_
_entity.id
_entity.type
_entity.pdbx_description
1 polymer ?
#
loop_
_entity_poly.entity_id
_entity_poly.type
_entity_poly.pdbx_seq_one_letter_code
_entity_poly.pdbx_strand_id
1 'polypeptide(L)'
;MKAILDAIKKQNINIKPVVIISNKSSANGLKIAKKFKVKTEIIESKGFQGSRWEYDQKIIKVLKKYQVTPTNGLICLAGFMRIISPEF
;
A
#
# COMPACT_ATOMS: atom_id res chain seq x y z
N MET A 1 8.84 5.55 0.53
CA MET A 1 7.64 5.75 1.37
C MET A 1 7.83 6.84 2.43
N LYS A 2 8.83 6.78 3.33
CA LYS A 2 9.08 7.83 4.35
C LYS A 2 9.07 9.25 3.78
N ALA A 3 9.82 9.50 2.70
CA ALA A 3 9.88 10.81 2.05
C ALA A 3 8.51 11.34 1.59
N ILE A 4 7.61 10.45 1.13
CA ILE A 4 6.24 10.82 0.73
C ILE A 4 5.45 11.29 1.95
N LEU A 5 5.49 10.53 3.05
CA LEU A 5 4.79 10.91 4.28
C LEU A 5 5.36 12.20 4.91
N ASP A 6 6.69 12.35 4.88
CA ASP A 6 7.37 13.57 5.32
C ASP A 6 6.92 14.77 4.49
N ALA A 7 6.88 14.65 3.16
CA ALA A 7 6.47 15.72 2.25
C ALA A 7 5.00 16.11 2.47
N ILE A 8 4.09 15.13 2.55
CA ILE A 8 2.66 15.38 2.81
C ILE A 8 2.49 16.17 4.11
N LYS A 9 3.17 15.75 5.17
CA LYS A 9 3.10 16.41 6.48
C LYS A 9 3.71 17.82 6.47
N LYS A 10 4.87 18.00 5.82
CA LYS A 10 5.63 19.27 5.86
C LYS A 10 5.10 20.32 4.89
N GLN A 11 4.70 19.90 3.69
CA GLN A 11 4.28 20.80 2.61
C GLN A 11 2.76 20.99 2.56
N ASN A 12 2.03 20.46 3.55
CA ASN A 12 0.58 20.53 3.65
C ASN A 12 -0.13 20.10 2.35
N ILE A 13 0.39 19.05 1.72
CA ILE A 13 -0.19 18.50 0.49
C ILE A 13 -1.57 17.96 0.85
N ASN A 14 -2.60 18.36 0.11
CA ASN A 14 -3.99 17.94 0.34
C ASN A 14 -4.25 16.48 -0.08
N ILE A 15 -3.49 15.56 0.49
CA ILE A 15 -3.60 14.12 0.30
C ILE A 15 -3.60 13.49 1.69
N LYS A 16 -4.52 12.55 1.91
CA LYS A 16 -4.61 11.80 3.16
C LYS A 16 -4.04 10.39 2.97
N PRO A 17 -2.90 10.06 3.59
CA PRO A 17 -2.42 8.68 3.62
C PRO A 17 -3.38 7.81 4.44
N VAL A 18 -4.11 6.92 3.79
CA VAL A 18 -5.13 6.08 4.46
C VAL A 18 -4.64 4.68 4.80
N VAL A 19 -3.78 4.07 3.98
CA VAL A 19 -3.24 2.72 4.21
C VAL A 19 -1.87 2.55 3.57
N ILE A 20 -1.00 1.78 4.22
CA ILE A 20 0.25 1.25 3.65
C ILE A 20 0.14 -0.27 3.61
N ILE A 21 0.26 -0.84 2.41
CA ILE A 21 0.19 -2.29 2.19
C ILE A 21 1.60 -2.81 1.95
N SER A 22 1.99 -3.87 2.67
CA SER A 22 3.28 -4.55 2.48
C SER A 22 3.07 -5.99 2.05
N ASN A 23 3.91 -6.45 1.11
CA ASN A 23 3.95 -7.85 0.69
C ASN A 23 4.86 -8.74 1.57
N LYS A 24 5.42 -8.16 2.63
CA LYS A 24 6.35 -8.78 3.58
C LYS A 24 6.14 -8.22 4.98
N SER A 25 5.88 -9.08 5.96
CA SER A 25 5.63 -8.70 7.37
C SER A 25 6.83 -8.05 8.07
N SER A 26 8.05 -8.39 7.66
CA SER A 26 9.28 -7.84 8.22
C SER A 26 9.75 -6.54 7.54
N ALA A 27 8.95 -5.95 6.63
CA ALA A 27 9.33 -4.71 5.95
C ALA A 27 9.51 -3.55 6.95
N ASN A 28 10.68 -2.91 6.92
CA ASN A 28 10.99 -1.75 7.77
C ASN A 28 10.01 -0.58 7.57
N GLY A 29 9.40 -0.46 6.39
CA GLY A 29 8.37 0.52 6.09
C GLY A 29 7.16 0.45 7.04
N LEU A 30 6.82 -0.73 7.56
CA LEU A 30 5.70 -0.90 8.50
C LEU A 30 5.96 -0.17 9.83
N LYS A 31 7.20 -0.20 10.32
CA LYS A 31 7.59 0.55 11.53
C LYS A 31 7.48 2.05 11.31
N ILE A 32 7.85 2.52 10.12
CA ILE A 32 7.73 3.93 9.74
C ILE A 32 6.26 4.33 9.67
N ALA A 33 5.41 3.57 8.97
CA ALA A 33 3.97 3.82 8.87
C ALA A 33 3.31 4.00 10.25
N LYS A 34 3.63 3.12 11.20
CA LYS A 34 3.16 3.22 12.60
C LYS A 34 3.58 4.52 13.27
N LYS A 35 4.83 4.97 13.10
CA LYS A 35 5.32 6.26 13.65
C LYS A 35 4.54 7.45 13.09
N PHE A 36 4.09 7.37 11.83
CA PHE A 36 3.25 8.39 11.19
C PHE A 36 1.76 8.20 11.46
N LYS A 37 1.37 7.22 12.29
CA LYS A 37 -0.03 6.87 12.61
C LYS A 37 -0.88 6.51 11.38
N VAL A 38 -0.25 6.00 10.32
CA VAL A 38 -0.94 5.50 9.12
C VAL A 38 -1.27 4.03 9.33
N LYS A 39 -2.47 3.60 8.91
CA LYS A 39 -2.90 2.20 9.00
C LYS A 39 -2.02 1.33 8.08
N THR A 40 -1.76 0.10 8.52
CA THR A 40 -0.93 -0.85 7.78
C THR A 40 -1.68 -2.14 7.57
N GLU A 41 -1.52 -2.74 6.39
CA GLU A 41 -2.03 -4.06 6.06
C GLU A 41 -0.89 -4.90 5.49
N ILE A 42 -0.85 -6.17 5.85
CA ILE A 42 0.18 -7.11 5.37
C ILE A 42 -0.54 -8.18 4.57
N ILE A 43 -0.15 -8.32 3.31
CA ILE A 43 -0.64 -9.38 2.42
C ILE A 43 0.60 -10.16 2.03
N GLU A 44 0.88 -11.30 2.67
CA GLU A 44 2.14 -12.01 2.43
C GLU A 44 2.21 -12.54 0.99
N SER A 45 3.30 -12.19 0.29
CA SER A 45 3.57 -12.70 -1.06
C SER A 45 4.35 -14.01 -1.06
N LYS A 46 5.15 -14.25 -0.02
CA LYS A 46 5.96 -15.47 0.09
C LYS A 46 5.04 -16.67 0.31
N GLY A 47 5.18 -17.69 -0.53
CA GLY A 47 4.39 -18.92 -0.43
C GLY A 47 2.96 -18.82 -0.99
N PHE A 48 2.57 -17.69 -1.58
CA PHE A 48 1.28 -17.57 -2.25
C PHE A 48 1.25 -18.42 -3.52
N GLN A 49 0.29 -19.35 -3.61
CA GLN A 49 0.18 -20.35 -4.69
C GLN A 49 -0.71 -19.91 -5.87
N GLY A 50 -1.42 -18.79 -5.76
CA GLY A 50 -2.29 -18.29 -6.83
C GLY A 50 -1.56 -17.45 -7.88
N SER A 51 -2.30 -17.09 -8.93
CA SER A 51 -1.89 -16.20 -10.01
C SER A 51 -1.59 -14.76 -9.53
N ARG A 52 -0.96 -13.96 -10.40
CA ARG A 52 -0.73 -12.53 -10.11
C ARG A 52 -2.04 -11.80 -9.86
N TRP A 53 -3.04 -12.05 -10.70
CA TRP A 53 -4.36 -11.44 -10.57
C TRP A 53 -5.06 -11.80 -9.26
N GLU A 54 -5.04 -13.07 -8.84
CA GLU A 54 -5.66 -13.47 -7.57
C GLU A 54 -5.00 -12.81 -6.35
N TYR A 55 -3.69 -12.56 -6.40
CA TYR A 55 -3.01 -11.80 -5.37
C TYR A 55 -3.41 -10.33 -5.39
N ASP A 56 -3.47 -9.74 -6.57
CA ASP A 56 -3.80 -8.34 -6.79
C ASP A 56 -5.25 -8.05 -6.38
N GLN A 57 -6.17 -9.00 -6.57
CA GLN A 57 -7.53 -8.92 -6.01
C GLN A 57 -7.56 -8.81 -4.48
N LYS A 58 -6.62 -9.45 -3.76
CA LYS A 58 -6.49 -9.27 -2.31
C LYS A 58 -6.06 -7.84 -1.96
N ILE A 59 -5.15 -7.26 -2.73
CA ILE A 59 -4.75 -5.86 -2.58
C ILE A 59 -5.94 -4.95 -2.85
N ILE A 60 -6.67 -5.15 -3.96
CA ILE A 60 -7.85 -4.36 -4.34
C ILE A 60 -8.91 -4.42 -3.24
N LYS A 61 -9.16 -5.59 -2.65
CA LYS A 61 -10.11 -5.74 -1.53
C LYS A 61 -9.70 -4.86 -0.33
N VAL A 62 -8.42 -4.80 -0.02
CA VAL A 62 -7.89 -3.91 1.03
C VAL A 62 -8.03 -2.44 0.61
N LEU A 63 -7.66 -2.07 -0.60
CA LEU A 63 -7.81 -0.69 -1.10
C LEU A 63 -9.26 -0.20 -0.98
N LYS A 64 -10.23 -1.01 -1.43
CA LYS A 64 -11.66 -0.72 -1.30
C LYS A 64 -12.12 -0.57 0.15
N LYS A 65 -11.63 -1.41 1.08
CA LYS A 65 -11.89 -1.28 2.53
C LYS A 65 -11.47 0.09 3.07
N TYR A 66 -10.41 0.69 2.53
CA TYR A 66 -9.92 2.02 2.90
C TYR A 66 -10.42 3.13 1.96
N GLN A 67 -11.47 2.86 1.16
CA GLN A 67 -12.10 3.80 0.22
C GLN A 67 -11.17 4.33 -0.87
N VAL A 68 -10.12 3.57 -1.22
CA VAL A 68 -9.27 3.87 -2.38
C VAL A 68 -9.85 3.17 -3.61
N THR A 69 -10.36 3.96 -4.55
CA THR A 69 -10.98 3.51 -5.80
C THR A 69 -10.36 4.23 -7.00
N PRO A 70 -10.64 3.80 -8.25
CA PRO A 70 -10.10 4.46 -9.44
C PRO A 70 -10.46 5.94 -9.59
N THR A 71 -11.56 6.40 -8.98
CA THR A 71 -12.05 7.78 -9.13
C THR A 71 -11.61 8.72 -8.00
N ASN A 72 -11.17 8.18 -6.86
CA ASN A 72 -10.85 8.98 -5.68
C ASN A 72 -9.47 8.66 -5.06
N GLY A 73 -8.78 7.66 -5.63
CA GLY A 73 -7.60 7.04 -5.05
C GLY A 73 -6.33 7.37 -5.82
N LEU A 74 -5.23 7.47 -5.07
CA LEU A 74 -3.89 7.49 -5.62
C LEU A 74 -3.09 6.33 -5.01
N ILE A 75 -2.44 5.53 -5.85
CA ILE A 75 -1.59 4.42 -5.43
C ILE A 75 -0.13 4.77 -5.73
N CYS A 76 0.73 4.66 -4.72
CA CYS A 76 2.17 4.85 -4.89
C CYS A 76 2.92 3.53 -4.65
N LEU A 77 3.57 3.01 -5.68
CA LEU A 77 4.42 1.82 -5.59
C LEU A 77 5.82 2.19 -5.05
N ALA A 78 5.92 2.38 -3.74
CA ALA A 78 7.15 2.86 -3.11
C ALA A 78 8.00 1.70 -2.56
N GLY A 79 8.72 1.00 -3.43
CA GLY A 79 9.53 -0.17 -3.08
C GLY A 79 8.73 -1.47 -3.02
N PHE A 80 7.66 -1.57 -3.82
CA PHE A 80 6.85 -2.77 -3.96
C PHE A 80 7.49 -3.72 -4.98
N MET A 81 8.09 -4.81 -4.51
CA MET A 81 8.90 -5.72 -5.32
C MET A 81 8.09 -6.92 -5.84
N ARG A 82 6.91 -6.67 -6.40
CA ARG A 82 6.08 -7.68 -7.07
C ARG A 82 5.51 -7.08 -8.35
N ILE A 83 5.55 -7.86 -9.44
CA ILE A 83 4.92 -7.46 -10.70
C ILE A 83 3.41 -7.47 -10.53
N ILE A 84 2.79 -6.35 -10.83
CA ILE A 84 1.34 -6.18 -10.84
C ILE A 84 0.80 -6.74 -12.16
N SER A 85 -0.32 -7.44 -12.08
CA SER A 85 -1.06 -7.97 -13.23
C SER A 85 -1.64 -6.84 -14.10
N PRO A 86 -1.77 -7.03 -15.43
CA PRO A 86 -2.34 -6.03 -16.32
C PRO A 86 -3.77 -5.57 -15.97
N GLU A 87 -4.53 -6.41 -15.26
CA GLU A 87 -5.93 -6.19 -14.90
C GLU A 87 -6.12 -5.31 -13.64
N PHE A 88 -5.06 -5.03 -12.88
CA PHE A 88 -5.11 -4.26 -11.63
C PHE A 88 -5.43 -2.78 -11.84
#